data_AF-A0A183F9G9-F1
#
_entry.id   AF-A0A183F9G9-F1
#
_cell.length_a   1.000
_cell.length_b   1.000
_cell.length_c   1.000
_cell.angle_alpha   90.00
_cell.angle_beta   90.00
_cell.angle_gamma   90.00
#
_symmetry.space_group_name_H-M   'P 1'
#
loop_
_entity.id
_entity.type
_entity.pdbx_description
1 polymer ?
#
loop_
_entity_poly.entity_id
_entity_poly.type
_entity_poly.pdbx_seq_one_letter_code
_entity_poly.pdbx_strand_id
1 'polypeptide(L)'
;MVAVSKSFVSRRVRLQLWPILEKWVTRDRFHTHSSGSVAYKLLLQTTKSIADICIGIEALPLEAQPILDLLELIRKQATADQMKSEADNASRRIQAYLAERRQ
;
A
#
# COMPACT_ATOMS: atom_id res chain seq x y z
N MET A 1 -26.12 -3.94 -5.91
CA MET A 1 -24.65 -4.02 -6.08
C MET A 1 -24.23 -2.82 -6.92
N VAL A 2 -23.51 -1.85 -6.35
CA VAL A 2 -23.10 -0.65 -7.12
C VAL A 2 -21.96 -1.08 -8.05
N ALA A 3 -22.20 -1.09 -9.36
CA ALA A 3 -21.19 -1.35 -10.36
C ALA A 3 -20.30 -0.11 -10.49
N VAL A 4 -19.26 -0.04 -9.66
CA VAL A 4 -18.26 1.02 -9.76
C VAL A 4 -17.29 0.66 -10.87
N SER A 5 -17.08 1.55 -11.84
CA SER A 5 -16.13 1.29 -12.92
C SER A 5 -14.71 1.13 -12.36
N LYS A 6 -13.92 0.21 -12.91
CA LYS A 6 -12.50 0.04 -12.57
C LYS A 6 -11.74 1.37 -12.66
N SER A 7 -12.06 2.19 -13.65
CA SER A 7 -11.50 3.53 -13.85
C SER A 7 -11.82 4.50 -12.70
N PHE A 8 -13.03 4.45 -12.14
CA PHE A 8 -13.40 5.26 -10.98
C PHE A 8 -12.67 4.80 -9.72
N VAL A 9 -12.56 3.49 -9.49
CA VAL A 9 -11.82 2.92 -8.36
C VAL A 9 -10.34 3.29 -8.46
N SER A 10 -9.72 3.08 -9.62
CA SER A 10 -8.33 3.48 -9.88
C SER A 10 -8.10 4.95 -9.59
N ARG A 11 -8.98 5.85 -10.08
CA ARG A 11 -8.86 7.29 -9.86
C ARG A 11 -9.02 7.70 -8.39
N ARG A 12 -9.95 7.09 -7.66
CA ARG A 12 -10.16 7.34 -6.22
C ARG A 12 -8.98 6.84 -5.40
N VAL A 13 -8.50 5.63 -5.66
CA VAL A 13 -7.33 5.05 -4.99
C VAL A 13 -6.10 5.92 -5.24
N ARG A 14 -5.86 6.31 -6.50
CA ARG A 14 -4.72 7.13 -6.91
C ARG A 14 -4.73 8.53 -6.32
N LEU A 15 -5.86 9.24 -6.41
CA LEU A 15 -5.92 10.66 -6.05
C LEU A 15 -6.24 10.90 -4.57
N GLN A 16 -6.79 9.91 -3.87
CA GLN A 16 -7.28 10.11 -2.51
C GLN A 16 -6.66 9.15 -1.52
N LEU A 17 -6.60 7.84 -1.83
CA LEU A 17 -6.11 6.85 -0.86
C LEU A 17 -4.59 6.93 -0.67
N TRP A 18 -3.80 6.92 -1.75
CA TRP A 18 -2.33 6.92 -1.65
C TRP A 18 -1.73 8.15 -0.97
N PRO A 19 -2.15 9.39 -1.30
CA PRO A 19 -1.62 10.57 -0.62
C PRO A 19 -1.97 10.63 0.87
N ILE A 20 -3.08 10.02 1.29
CA ILE A 20 -3.45 9.93 2.72
C ILE A 20 -2.52 8.96 3.44
N LEU A 21 -2.28 7.78 2.85
CA LEU A 21 -1.40 6.78 3.44
C LEU A 21 0.04 7.27 3.53
N GLU A 22 0.54 7.95 2.50
CA GLU A 22 1.86 8.57 2.53
C GLU A 22 1.98 9.60 3.66
N LYS A 23 0.98 10.47 3.83
CA LYS A 23 0.94 11.44 4.94
C LYS A 23 0.91 10.75 6.30
N TRP A 24 0.14 9.68 6.45
CA TRP A 24 0.07 8.92 7.70
C TRP A 24 1.42 8.30 8.06
N VAL A 25 2.11 7.68 7.10
CA VAL A 25 3.42 7.06 7.34
C VAL A 25 4.50 8.12 7.62
N THR A 26 4.46 9.26 6.93
CA THR A 26 5.50 10.30 7.07
C THR A 26 5.31 11.26 8.25
N ARG A 27 4.06 11.66 8.57
CA ARG A 27 3.78 12.72 9.56
C ARG A 27 3.39 12.22 10.94
N ASP A 28 2.61 11.14 11.05
CA ASP A 28 2.01 10.73 12.33
C ASP A 28 2.94 9.91 13.23
N ARG A 29 4.27 10.04 13.04
CA ARG A 29 5.29 9.32 13.80
C ARG A 29 4.97 7.84 13.93
N PHE A 30 4.76 7.18 12.80
CA PHE A 30 4.37 5.77 12.69
C PHE A 30 5.18 4.81 13.61
N HIS A 31 6.47 5.09 13.80
CA HIS A 31 7.40 4.40 14.69
C HIS A 31 7.04 4.47 16.19
N THR A 32 6.11 5.33 16.60
CA THR A 32 5.67 5.51 18.00
C THR A 32 4.42 4.70 18.35
N HIS A 33 3.75 4.12 17.36
CA HIS A 33 2.55 3.33 17.60
C HIS A 33 2.90 1.92 18.08
N SER A 34 2.40 1.56 19.26
CA SER A 34 2.46 0.18 19.74
C SER A 34 1.59 -0.72 18.86
N SER A 35 1.95 -2.01 18.79
CA SER A 35 1.20 -3.03 18.03
C SER A 35 -0.25 -3.21 18.50
N GLY A 36 -0.58 -2.76 19.71
CA GLY A 36 -1.94 -2.75 20.26
C GLY A 36 -2.81 -1.59 19.77
N SER A 37 -2.22 -0.52 19.22
CA SER A 37 -2.95 0.69 18.82
C SER A 37 -3.86 0.46 17.61
N VAL A 38 -4.97 1.20 17.56
CA VAL A 38 -5.91 1.18 16.42
C VAL A 38 -5.21 1.65 15.14
N ALA A 39 -4.36 2.67 15.22
CA ALA A 39 -3.58 3.18 14.10
C ALA A 39 -2.67 2.10 13.50
N TYR A 40 -1.94 1.35 14.34
CA TYR A 40 -1.12 0.23 13.87
C TYR A 40 -1.96 -0.85 13.17
N LYS A 41 -3.08 -1.26 13.77
CA LYS A 41 -3.95 -2.30 13.20
C LYS A 41 -4.53 -1.89 11.85
N LEU A 42 -4.96 -0.63 11.73
CA LEU A 42 -5.48 -0.08 10.48
C LEU A 42 -4.39 -0.03 9.40
N LEU A 43 -3.18 0.43 9.74
CA LEU A 43 -2.09 0.44 8.78
C LEU A 43 -1.71 -0.99 8.37
N LEU A 44 -1.61 -1.92 9.32
CA LEU A 44 -1.27 -3.31 9.04
C LEU A 44 -2.29 -3.93 8.08
N GLN A 45 -3.57 -3.72 8.34
CA GLN A 45 -4.64 -4.18 7.47
C GLN A 45 -4.54 -3.54 6.09
N THR A 46 -4.22 -2.24 6.02
CA THR A 46 -4.05 -1.55 4.75
C THR A 46 -2.88 -2.13 3.97
N THR A 47 -1.70 -2.27 4.59
CA THR A 47 -0.49 -2.86 3.99
C THR A 47 -0.76 -4.24 3.41
N LYS A 48 -1.52 -5.09 4.13
CA LYS A 48 -1.93 -6.42 3.64
C LYS A 48 -2.75 -6.36 2.36
N SER A 49 -3.61 -5.34 2.22
CA SER A 49 -4.50 -5.17 1.07
C SER A 49 -3.90 -4.35 -0.07
N ILE A 50 -2.77 -3.66 0.12
CA ILE A 50 -2.19 -2.76 -0.89
C ILE A 50 -1.92 -3.48 -2.22
N ALA A 51 -1.34 -4.69 -2.16
CA ALA A 51 -1.06 -5.46 -3.38
C ALA A 51 -2.34 -5.88 -4.11
N ASP A 52 -3.37 -6.32 -3.37
CA ASP A 52 -4.66 -6.71 -3.96
C ASP A 52 -5.35 -5.51 -4.63
N ILE A 53 -5.29 -4.35 -4.00
CA ILE A 53 -5.81 -3.10 -4.57
C ILE A 53 -5.05 -2.75 -5.85
N CYS A 54 -3.71 -2.74 -5.81
CA CYS A 54 -2.85 -2.40 -6.94
C CYS A 54 -3.10 -3.32 -8.15
N ILE A 55 -3.21 -4.63 -7.90
CA ILE A 55 -3.50 -5.63 -8.93
C ILE A 55 -4.95 -5.48 -9.43
N GLY A 56 -5.92 -5.33 -8.53
CA GLY A 56 -7.33 -5.24 -8.87
C GLY A 56 -7.72 -4.00 -9.69
N ILE A 57 -7.02 -2.88 -9.48
CA ILE A 57 -7.17 -1.67 -10.32
C ILE A 57 -6.34 -1.72 -11.60
N GLU A 58 -5.60 -2.80 -11.82
CA GLU A 58 -4.70 -3.01 -12.95
C GLU A 58 -3.66 -1.89 -13.10
N ALA A 59 -3.05 -1.47 -11.98
CA ALA A 59 -2.16 -0.31 -11.94
C ALA A 59 -1.03 -0.39 -12.97
N LEU A 60 -0.78 0.73 -13.65
CA LEU A 60 0.36 0.85 -14.57
C LEU A 60 1.68 0.97 -13.80
N PRO A 61 2.84 0.68 -14.43
CA PRO A 61 4.13 0.80 -13.75
C PRO A 61 4.38 2.16 -13.09
N LEU A 62 4.01 3.25 -13.76
CA LEU A 62 4.12 4.62 -13.22
C LEU A 62 3.20 4.87 -12.01
N GLU A 63 2.09 4.14 -11.92
CA GLU A 63 1.12 4.27 -10.82
C GLU A 63 1.49 3.39 -9.63
N ALA A 64 2.18 2.28 -9.88
CA ALA A 64 2.66 1.36 -8.87
C ALA A 64 3.95 1.85 -8.19
N GLN A 65 4.77 2.68 -8.87
CA GLN A 65 6.04 3.15 -8.30
C GLN A 65 5.87 3.91 -6.96
N PRO A 66 4.96 4.90 -6.82
CA PRO A 66 4.75 5.57 -5.54
C PRO A 66 4.27 4.61 -4.42
N ILE A 67 3.57 3.54 -4.79
CA ILE A 67 3.10 2.52 -3.84
C ILE A 67 4.29 1.69 -3.34
N LEU A 68 5.20 1.32 -4.24
CA LEU A 68 6.44 0.61 -3.87
C LEU A 68 7.31 1.48 -2.97
N ASP A 69 7.44 2.77 -3.27
CA ASP A 69 8.19 3.71 -2.43
C ASP A 69 7.57 3.84 -1.03
N LEU A 70 6.24 3.87 -0.95
CA LEU A 70 5.50 3.87 0.32
C LEU A 70 5.74 2.58 1.11
N LEU A 71 5.70 1.41 0.46
CA LEU A 71 5.96 0.13 1.12
C LEU A 71 7.40 0.04 1.63
N GLU A 72 8.36 0.56 0.87
CA GLU A 72 9.75 0.66 1.34
C GLU A 72 9.88 1.58 2.55
N LEU A 73 9.15 2.70 2.55
CA LEU A 73 9.11 3.63 3.68
C LEU A 73 8.53 2.96 4.94
N ILE A 74 7.41 2.24 4.79
CA ILE A 74 6.80 1.46 5.88
C ILE A 74 7.81 0.44 6.42
N ARG A 75 8.49 -0.31 5.54
CA ARG A 75 9.50 -1.29 5.93
C ARG A 75 10.66 -0.67 6.72
N LYS A 76 11.15 0.49 6.28
CA LYS A 76 12.24 1.23 6.94
C LYS A 76 11.84 1.80 8.30
N GLN A 77 10.61 2.28 8.44
CA GLN A 77 10.14 2.96 9.66
C GLN A 77 9.43 2.05 10.67
N ALA A 78 8.94 0.89 10.24
CA ALA A 78 8.25 -0.04 11.14
C ALA A 78 9.18 -0.56 12.21
N THR A 79 8.71 -0.54 13.46
CA THR A 79 9.38 -1.20 14.59
C THR A 79 8.97 -2.67 14.70
N ALA A 80 7.75 -3.01 14.29
CA ALA A 80 7.22 -4.36 14.35
C ALA A 80 7.59 -5.20 13.11
N ASP A 81 8.15 -6.39 13.33
CA ASP A 81 8.57 -7.30 12.25
C ASP A 81 7.41 -7.75 11.37
N GLN A 82 6.22 -7.89 11.94
CA GLN A 82 5.01 -8.22 11.18
C GLN A 82 4.73 -7.17 10.09
N MET A 83 4.84 -5.89 10.41
CA MET A 83 4.60 -4.83 9.42
C MET A 83 5.67 -4.85 8.31
N LYS A 84 6.94 -5.07 8.67
CA LYS A 84 8.02 -5.19 7.68
C LYS A 84 7.76 -6.35 6.73
N SER A 85 7.40 -7.51 7.28
CA SER A 85 7.09 -8.71 6.51
C SER A 85 5.92 -8.49 5.54
N GLU A 86 4.86 -7.83 5.98
CA GLU A 86 3.72 -7.51 5.10
C GLU A 86 4.10 -6.50 4.01
N ALA A 87 4.93 -5.50 4.33
CA ALA A 87 5.41 -4.54 3.34
C ALA A 87 6.28 -5.22 2.26
N ASP A 88 7.15 -6.14 2.67
CA ASP A 88 7.97 -6.95 1.75
C ASP A 88 7.11 -7.88 0.88
N ASN A 89 6.12 -8.54 1.47
CA ASN A 89 5.18 -9.39 0.76
C ASN A 89 4.39 -8.59 -0.29
N ALA A 90 3.80 -7.46 0.10
CA ALA A 90 3.07 -6.60 -0.81
C ALA A 90 3.95 -6.09 -1.96
N SER A 91 5.20 -5.68 -1.65
CA SER A 91 6.15 -5.20 -2.65
C SER A 91 6.49 -6.29 -3.67
N ARG A 92 6.78 -7.50 -3.20
CA ARG A 92 7.08 -8.66 -4.06
C ARG A 92 5.92 -8.99 -4.99
N ARG A 93 4.69 -8.99 -4.47
CA ARG A 93 3.47 -9.27 -5.26
C ARG A 93 3.25 -8.23 -6.36
N ILE A 94 3.43 -6.95 -6.04
CA ILE A 94 3.31 -5.86 -7.03
C ILE A 94 4.41 -5.97 -8.09
N GLN A 95 5.66 -6.21 -7.69
CA GLN A 95 6.77 -6.35 -8.62
C GLN A 95 6.59 -7.56 -9.56
N ALA A 96 6.12 -8.70 -9.04
CA ALA A 96 5.81 -9.88 -9.85
C ALA A 96 4.72 -9.57 -10.89
N TYR A 97 3.61 -8.95 -10.45
CA TYR A 97 2.53 -8.53 -11.34
C TYR A 97 3.01 -7.57 -12.44
N LEU A 98 3.85 -6.59 -12.11
CA LEU A 98 4.40 -5.66 -13.10
C LEU A 98 5.37 -6.34 -14.08
N ALA A 99 6.12 -7.35 -13.62
CA ALA A 99 7.01 -8.12 -14.47
C ALA A 99 6.24 -8.98 -15.48
N GLU A 100 5.16 -9.63 -15.03
CA GLU A 100 4.26 -10.41 -15.90
C GLU A 100 3.61 -9.55 -16.99
N ARG A 101 3.28 -8.29 -16.69
CA ARG A 101 2.68 -7.35 -17.66
C ARG A 101 3.67 -6.71 -18.65
N ARG A 102 4.98 -6.88 -18.45
CA ARG A 102 6.00 -6.40 -19.40
C ARG A 102 6.32 -7.44 -20.49
N GLN A 103 5.89 -8.68 -20.31
CA GLN A 103 5.97 -9.76 -21.30
C GLN A 103 4.76 -9.71 -22.24
#